data_AF-A0A0P6XJE2-F1
#
_entry.id   AF-A0A0P6XJE2-F1
#
_cell.length_a   1.000
_cell.length_b   1.000
_cell.length_c   1.000
_cell.angle_alpha   90.00
_cell.angle_beta   90.00
_cell.angle_gamma   90.00
#
_symmetry.space_group_name_H-M   'P 1'
#
loop_
_entity.id
_entity.type
_entity.pdbx_description
1 polymer ?
#
loop_
_entity_poly.entity_id
_entity_poly.type
_entity_poly.pdbx_seq_one_letter_code
_entity_poly.pdbx_strand_id
1 'polypeptide(L)'
;MSDPAIPSTNPEPIVYPQTKPDSVILPYGVPHLEFAQHWVRIKSYDEATDLMTVEIRTERTQAGVQQQVKVGDAVTINQQQYTVLALQAPQNGLGWLEIDSHPQP
;
A
#
# COMPACT_ATOMS: atom_id res chain seq x y z
N MET A 1 18.50 -35.14 -28.50
CA MET A 1 17.73 -35.20 -27.25
C MET A 1 17.30 -33.77 -26.98
N SER A 2 16.01 -33.46 -27.10
CA SER A 2 15.49 -32.10 -26.88
C SER A 2 15.03 -32.03 -25.43
N ASP A 3 15.61 -31.12 -24.65
CA ASP A 3 15.13 -30.82 -23.29
C ASP A 3 13.67 -30.38 -23.35
N PRO A 4 12.79 -30.90 -22.48
CA PRO A 4 11.43 -30.40 -22.39
C PRO A 4 11.48 -28.95 -21.85
N ALA A 5 11.04 -28.00 -22.68
CA ALA A 5 10.90 -26.61 -22.28
C ALA A 5 9.94 -26.53 -21.08
N ILE A 6 10.47 -26.16 -19.92
CA ILE A 6 9.68 -25.85 -18.73
C ILE A 6 8.83 -24.62 -19.10
N PRO A 7 7.49 -24.69 -19.06
CA PRO A 7 6.67 -23.52 -19.28
C PRO A 7 6.95 -22.52 -18.14
N SER A 8 7.55 -21.38 -18.48
CA SER A 8 7.65 -20.25 -17.57
C SER A 8 6.25 -19.67 -17.38
N THR A 9 5.53 -20.18 -16.39
CA THR A 9 4.31 -19.52 -15.90
C THR A 9 4.75 -18.34 -15.06
N ASN A 10 5.04 -17.21 -15.70
CA ASN A 10 5.07 -15.95 -14.98
C ASN A 10 3.71 -15.81 -14.29
N PRO A 11 3.67 -15.59 -12.96
CA PRO A 11 2.42 -15.35 -12.29
C PRO A 11 1.74 -14.14 -12.93
N GLU A 12 0.42 -14.24 -13.13
CA GLU A 12 -0.37 -13.13 -13.64
C GLU A 12 -0.18 -11.90 -12.72
N PRO A 13 -0.11 -10.68 -13.28
CA PRO A 13 -0.03 -9.47 -12.48
C PRO A 13 -1.19 -9.41 -11.49
N ILE A 14 -0.89 -9.15 -10.21
CA ILE A 14 -1.94 -8.95 -9.20
C ILE A 14 -2.64 -7.63 -9.51
N VAL A 15 -3.95 -7.69 -9.76
CA VAL A 15 -4.80 -6.51 -9.96
C VAL A 15 -5.55 -6.24 -8.67
N TYR A 16 -5.35 -5.05 -8.11
CA TYR A 16 -6.09 -4.58 -6.94
C TYR A 16 -7.32 -3.78 -7.41
N PRO A 17 -8.50 -3.98 -6.78
CA PRO A 17 -9.65 -3.16 -7.10
C PRO A 17 -9.39 -1.72 -6.66
N GLN A 18 -9.67 -0.77 -7.54
CA GLN A 18 -9.66 0.66 -7.23
C GLN A 18 -11.09 1.17 -7.17
N THR A 19 -11.43 1.88 -6.10
CA THR A 19 -12.71 2.56 -5.95
C THR A 19 -12.76 3.88 -6.71
N LYS A 20 -11.60 4.48 -7.03
CA LYS A 20 -11.47 5.72 -7.79
C LYS A 20 -10.33 5.61 -8.83
N PRO A 21 -10.50 6.09 -10.08
CA PRO A 21 -9.47 5.97 -11.12
C PRO A 21 -8.12 6.61 -10.77
N ASP A 22 -8.18 7.70 -10.01
CA ASP A 22 -6.99 8.46 -9.64
C ASP A 22 -6.42 8.04 -8.28
N SER A 23 -6.92 6.99 -7.61
CA SER A 23 -6.40 6.60 -6.30
C SER A 23 -5.03 5.90 -6.36
N VAL A 24 -4.37 5.83 -5.22
CA VAL A 24 -3.11 5.12 -5.05
C VAL A 24 -3.34 3.85 -4.24
N ILE A 25 -2.88 2.73 -4.79
CA ILE A 25 -2.85 1.46 -4.06
C ILE A 25 -1.48 1.27 -3.43
N LEU A 26 -1.44 1.04 -2.13
CA LEU A 26 -0.28 0.52 -1.40
C LEU A 26 -0.49 -0.99 -1.19
N PRO A 27 0.25 -1.86 -1.88
CA PRO A 27 0.21 -3.28 -1.57
C PRO A 27 0.87 -3.59 -0.23
N TYR A 28 0.41 -4.63 0.46
CA TYR A 28 1.04 -5.15 1.67
C TYR A 28 2.29 -5.95 1.33
N GLY A 29 3.32 -5.87 2.16
CA GLY A 29 4.53 -6.68 2.01
C GLY A 29 5.45 -6.25 0.86
N VAL A 30 5.15 -5.14 0.17
CA VAL A 30 6.00 -4.59 -0.89
C VAL A 30 6.92 -3.48 -0.34
N PRO A 31 8.03 -3.18 -1.04
CA PRO A 31 8.88 -2.04 -0.71
C PRO A 31 8.13 -0.70 -0.76
N HIS A 32 8.74 0.34 -0.20
CA HIS A 32 8.18 1.70 -0.27
C HIS A 32 7.98 2.15 -1.72
N LEU A 33 6.80 2.73 -1.97
CA LEU A 33 6.51 3.46 -3.19
C LEU A 33 6.60 4.96 -2.95
N GLU A 34 6.89 5.70 -4.00
CA GLU A 34 6.97 7.16 -3.94
C GLU A 34 5.59 7.77 -4.13
N PHE A 35 5.11 8.52 -3.13
CA PHE A 35 3.85 9.24 -3.17
C PHE A 35 3.99 10.56 -2.42
N ALA A 36 3.51 11.66 -3.02
CA ALA A 36 3.62 13.00 -2.46
C ALA A 36 5.05 13.35 -1.97
N GLN A 37 6.07 13.03 -2.79
CA GLN A 37 7.50 13.24 -2.47
C GLN A 37 8.00 12.47 -1.23
N HIS A 38 7.29 11.44 -0.78
CA HIS A 38 7.66 10.60 0.35
C HIS A 38 7.62 9.12 -0.04
N TRP A 39 8.36 8.31 0.71
CA TRP A 39 8.39 6.86 0.58
C TRP A 39 7.37 6.24 1.53
N VAL A 40 6.36 5.57 0.98
CA VAL A 40 5.20 5.09 1.71
C VAL A 40 5.06 3.58 1.53
N ARG A 41 4.80 2.84 2.61
CA ARG A 41 4.41 1.42 2.55
C ARG A 41 3.49 1.03 3.68
N ILE A 42 2.82 -0.11 3.54
CA ILE A 42 2.23 -0.78 4.70
C ILE A 42 3.32 -1.55 5.44
N LYS A 43 3.47 -1.29 6.73
CA LYS A 43 4.45 -1.93 7.62
C LYS A 43 3.88 -3.16 8.31
N SER A 44 2.64 -3.10 8.75
CA SER A 44 1.96 -4.18 9.48
C SER A 44 0.45 -3.98 9.45
N TYR A 45 -0.28 -5.03 9.82
CA TYR A 45 -1.72 -5.01 10.04
C TYR A 45 -2.00 -5.64 11.41
N ASP A 46 -2.91 -5.03 12.17
CA ASP A 46 -3.40 -5.54 13.45
C ASP A 46 -4.81 -6.11 13.27
N GLU A 47 -4.91 -7.44 13.32
CA GLU A 47 -6.16 -8.19 13.19
C GLU A 47 -7.15 -7.91 14.32
N ALA A 48 -6.68 -7.59 15.53
CA ALA A 48 -7.56 -7.37 16.67
C ALA A 48 -8.31 -6.04 16.58
N THR A 49 -7.72 -5.05 15.91
CA THR A 49 -8.24 -3.68 15.81
C THR A 49 -8.63 -3.27 14.39
N ASP A 50 -8.38 -4.14 13.39
CA ASP A 50 -8.57 -3.86 11.96
C ASP A 50 -7.84 -2.58 11.50
N LEU A 51 -6.60 -2.41 11.99
CA LEU A 51 -5.77 -1.24 11.70
C LEU A 51 -4.57 -1.61 10.83
N MET A 52 -4.36 -0.86 9.75
CA MET A 52 -3.13 -0.90 8.98
C MET A 52 -2.14 0.14 9.52
N THR A 53 -0.89 -0.28 9.72
CA THR A 53 0.21 0.64 10.03
C THR A 53 0.93 1.00 8.75
N VAL A 54 0.86 2.27 8.36
CA VAL A 54 1.58 2.85 7.22
C VAL A 54 2.86 3.50 7.73
N GLU A 55 3.98 3.24 7.06
CA GLU A 55 5.26 3.91 7.31
C GLU A 55 5.55 4.92 6.19
N ILE A 56 5.81 6.17 6.58
CA ILE A 56 6.11 7.29 5.69
C ILE A 56 7.54 7.78 5.97
N ARG A 57 8.38 7.87 4.94
CA ARG A 57 9.76 8.38 5.04
C ARG A 57 9.99 9.53 4.08
N THR A 58 10.73 10.54 4.51
CA THR A 58 11.25 11.60 3.64
C THR A 58 12.31 11.06 2.67
N GLU A 59 13.14 10.12 3.12
CA GLU A 59 14.19 9.46 2.34
C GLU A 59 14.12 7.93 2.49
N ARG A 60 14.50 7.18 1.44
CA ARG A 60 14.43 5.70 1.44
C ARG A 60 15.16 5.05 2.62
N THR A 61 16.30 5.60 3.00
CA THR A 61 17.24 5.03 3.97
C THR A 61 16.96 5.43 5.41
N GLN A 62 16.10 6.42 5.64
CA GLN A 62 15.81 6.95 6.98
C GLN A 62 14.67 6.19 7.66
N ALA A 63 14.60 6.30 8.99
CA ALA A 63 13.45 5.80 9.74
C ALA A 63 12.21 6.64 9.41
N GLY A 64 11.06 5.97 9.25
CA GLY A 64 9.80 6.63 8.92
C GLY A 64 8.91 6.89 10.13
N VAL A 65 7.98 7.83 9.95
CA VAL A 65 6.84 8.01 10.84
C VAL A 65 5.83 6.90 10.56
N GLN A 66 5.29 6.30 11.61
CA GLN A 66 4.25 5.28 11.51
C GLN A 66 2.90 5.88 11.88
N GLN A 67 1.89 5.59 11.06
CA GLN A 67 0.52 6.01 11.28
C GLN A 67 -0.39 4.79 11.19
N GLN A 68 -1.30 4.66 12.15
CA GLN A 68 -2.33 3.61 12.13
C GLN A 68 -3.60 4.17 11.49
N VAL A 69 -4.16 3.44 10.53
CA VAL A 69 -5.31 3.88 9.75
C VAL A 69 -6.28 2.74 9.47
N LYS A 70 -7.55 3.09 9.31
CA LYS A 70 -8.63 2.25 8.74
C LYS A 70 -9.38 3.03 7.65
N VAL A 71 -10.37 2.41 7.03
CA VAL A 71 -11.22 3.05 6.03
C VAL A 71 -11.89 4.30 6.60
N GLY A 72 -11.81 5.42 5.87
CA GLY A 72 -12.37 6.71 6.26
C GLY A 72 -11.42 7.58 7.09
N ASP A 73 -10.32 7.03 7.61
CA ASP A 73 -9.29 7.84 8.27
C ASP A 73 -8.47 8.64 7.26
N ALA A 74 -7.71 9.61 7.76
CA ALA A 74 -6.72 10.35 6.97
C ALA A 74 -5.30 9.89 7.30
N VAL A 75 -4.49 9.67 6.27
CA VAL A 75 -3.04 9.51 6.39
C VAL A 75 -2.35 10.83 6.07
N THR A 76 -1.43 11.28 6.92
CA THR A 76 -0.68 12.51 6.69
C THR A 76 0.63 12.21 5.96
N ILE A 77 0.79 12.76 4.75
CA ILE A 77 1.97 12.56 3.91
C ILE A 77 2.38 13.94 3.40
N ASN A 78 3.64 14.33 3.59
CA ASN A 78 4.12 15.67 3.23
C ASN A 78 3.25 16.82 3.77
N GLN A 79 2.85 16.75 5.04
CA GLN A 79 1.97 17.75 5.70
C GLN A 79 0.56 17.89 5.07
N GLN A 80 0.19 17.00 4.15
CA GLN A 80 -1.13 16.95 3.55
C GLN A 80 -1.86 15.69 4.01
N GLN A 81 -3.17 15.79 4.19
CA GLN A 81 -4.01 14.68 4.63
C GLN A 81 -4.65 14.00 3.41
N TYR A 82 -4.56 12.69 3.32
CA TYR A 82 -5.15 11.90 2.25
C TYR A 82 -6.12 10.88 2.84
N THR A 83 -7.31 10.75 2.28
CA THR A 83 -8.32 9.83 2.79
C THR A 83 -7.98 8.38 2.43
N VAL A 84 -8.12 7.48 3.39
CA VAL A 84 -8.14 6.04 3.13
C VAL A 84 -9.51 5.65 2.59
N LEU A 85 -9.55 5.26 1.32
CA LEU A 85 -10.79 4.95 0.61
C LEU A 85 -11.25 3.51 0.83
N ALA A 86 -10.31 2.58 0.85
CA ALA A 86 -10.58 1.17 1.06
C ALA A 86 -9.33 0.47 1.61
N LEU A 87 -9.53 -0.68 2.25
CA LEU A 87 -8.45 -1.56 2.66
C LEU A 87 -8.88 -3.00 2.53
N GLN A 88 -7.92 -3.88 2.30
CA GLN A 88 -8.08 -5.32 2.43
C GLN A 88 -7.04 -5.85 3.40
N ALA A 89 -7.52 -6.42 4.50
CA ALA A 89 -6.69 -7.14 5.46
C ALA A 89 -5.78 -8.16 4.72
N PRO A 90 -4.49 -8.28 5.09
CA PRO A 90 -3.59 -9.22 4.46
C PRO A 90 -4.09 -10.66 4.64
N GLN A 91 -4.49 -11.29 3.54
CA GLN A 91 -4.85 -12.71 3.50
C GLN A 91 -3.80 -13.44 2.66
N ASN A 92 -3.18 -14.47 3.22
CA ASN A 92 -2.07 -15.20 2.57
C ASN A 92 -0.92 -14.27 2.12
N GLY A 93 -0.64 -13.22 2.89
CA GLY A 93 0.38 -12.21 2.57
C GLY A 93 -0.05 -11.17 1.54
N LEU A 94 -1.28 -11.25 1.01
CA LEU A 94 -1.84 -10.29 0.06
C LEU A 94 -2.86 -9.41 0.77
N GLY A 95 -2.48 -8.16 1.00
CA GLY A 95 -3.37 -7.09 1.48
C GLY A 95 -3.05 -5.82 0.73
N TRP A 96 -3.88 -4.80 0.90
CA TRP A 96 -3.64 -3.50 0.27
C TRP A 96 -4.42 -2.40 0.96
N LEU A 97 -3.97 -1.17 0.75
CA LEU A 97 -4.61 0.06 1.21
C LEU A 97 -4.79 0.97 0.00
N GLU A 98 -6.00 1.48 -0.20
CA GLU A 98 -6.28 2.50 -1.20
C GLU A 98 -6.36 3.86 -0.54
N ILE A 99 -5.61 4.81 -1.07
CA ILE A 99 -5.53 6.19 -0.60
C ILE A 99 -5.99 7.11 -1.74
N ASP A 100 -6.76 8.15 -1.44
CA ASP A 100 -7.06 9.19 -2.43
C ASP A 100 -5.75 9.86 -2.88
N SER A 101 -5.61 10.16 -4.17
CA SER A 101 -4.47 10.93 -4.67
C SER A 101 -4.58 12.41 -4.40
N HIS A 102 -5.79 12.90 -4.13
CA HIS A 102 -6.02 14.29 -3.81
C HIS A 102 -6.00 14.49 -2.30
N PRO A 103 -5.26 15.48 -1.81
CA PRO A 103 -5.29 15.82 -0.40
C PRO A 103 -6.66 16.40 -0.04
N GLN A 104 -7.08 16.18 1.20
CA GLN A 104 -8.25 16.83 1.79
C GLN A 104 -8.03 18.36 1.82
N PRO A 105 -9.08 19.15 1.56
CA PRO A 105 -9.01 20.62 1.55
C PRO A 105 -8.76 21.23 2.92
#